data_AF-A0A7X1E6F3-F1
#
_entry.id   AF-A0A7X1E6F3-F1
#
_cell.length_a   1.000
_cell.length_b   1.000
_cell.length_c   1.000
_cell.angle_alpha   90.00
_cell.angle_beta   90.00
_cell.angle_gamma   90.00
#
_symmetry.space_group_name_H-M   'P 1'
#
loop_
_entity.id
_entity.type
_entity.pdbx_description
1 polymer ?
#
loop_
_entity_poly.entity_id
_entity_poly.type
_entity_poly.pdbx_seq_one_letter_code
_entity_poly.pdbx_strand_id
1 'polypeptide(L)'
;MNILPHYQPYSRKLVPLLIGMVPVLGLQATDYQWDSSSSGGWGDSINWSPVGIPGVSDNVTGASQLGNLEVRGNESIDNFSYAGNIGNWQVVGVGDVSLSIGGTLSLSGDDNLAFRKSSGSNTFDLSVNNIDMSGSGILLVGANNSVNSIQNLSVSGTTSVGTGGQLRINVDNDYSIGEVVASGGGEVYLNSAPQDKGPIMATSSGLSGGGGTIFGGLFSGNATTLRIEVLSAKSSGTVLADLDSSLALVVAGSSSQTLYGNNTYTGGTEVESGSLVAGSTSALGSGNVTVNGGTLDSESSVVHIGGSLNLNGGELQINGENIGSYQLASGEVLTLDGGTIVFDYDKDAEINDVITSLGGAAMFNLIDGIIDLGGSDWDYSTTYTLFSGFDSGTVGTITFENYDTANWEASLNSSGELSFEAIPESQAILTVIPGVVGLFVLFRRRRK
;
A
#
# COMPACT_ATOMS: atom_id res chain seq x y z
N MET A 1 -10.24 -60.82 81.19
CA MET A 1 -11.09 -60.93 79.98
C MET A 1 -10.91 -59.62 79.20
N ASN A 2 -9.89 -59.55 78.35
CA ASN A 2 -9.80 -58.58 77.24
C ASN A 2 -10.96 -58.92 76.27
N ILE A 3 -11.52 -58.04 75.43
CA ILE A 3 -10.89 -57.24 74.37
C ILE A 3 -11.90 -56.12 73.97
N LEU A 4 -11.38 -54.93 73.64
CA LEU A 4 -12.08 -53.72 73.17
C LEU A 4 -12.85 -53.93 71.84
N PRO A 5 -13.98 -53.23 71.60
CA PRO A 5 -14.62 -53.22 70.28
C PRO A 5 -13.87 -52.31 69.29
N HIS A 6 -13.56 -52.90 68.13
CA HIS A 6 -12.91 -52.33 66.95
C HIS A 6 -13.66 -51.11 66.37
N TYR A 7 -12.94 -50.02 66.10
CA TYR A 7 -13.36 -48.94 65.23
C TYR A 7 -13.15 -49.34 63.76
N GLN A 8 -14.19 -49.31 62.94
CA GLN A 8 -14.12 -49.41 61.47
C GLN A 8 -14.30 -48.00 60.88
N PRO A 9 -13.37 -47.48 60.06
CA PRO A 9 -13.60 -46.22 59.37
C PRO A 9 -14.52 -46.45 58.15
N TYR A 10 -15.67 -45.75 58.12
CA TYR A 10 -16.53 -45.66 56.95
C TYR A 10 -15.78 -44.96 55.80
N SER A 11 -15.52 -45.68 54.70
CA SER A 11 -15.09 -45.07 53.45
C SER A 11 -16.26 -44.31 52.83
N ARG A 12 -16.18 -42.98 52.82
CA ARG A 12 -17.10 -42.15 52.03
C ARG A 12 -16.75 -42.34 50.54
N LYS A 13 -17.56 -43.13 49.82
CA LYS A 13 -17.55 -43.13 48.36
C LYS A 13 -17.91 -41.73 47.87
N LEU A 14 -16.94 -41.02 47.28
CA LEU A 14 -17.19 -39.81 46.49
C LEU A 14 -18.05 -40.21 45.29
N VAL A 15 -19.29 -39.71 45.25
CA VAL A 15 -20.11 -39.72 44.05
C VAL A 15 -19.62 -38.55 43.19
N PRO A 16 -19.14 -38.77 41.95
CA PRO A 16 -18.79 -37.65 41.09
C PRO A 16 -20.08 -36.89 40.75
N LEU A 17 -20.15 -35.63 41.15
CA LEU A 17 -21.15 -34.69 40.66
C LEU A 17 -20.86 -34.48 39.18
N LEU A 18 -21.64 -35.11 38.31
CA LEU A 18 -21.63 -34.85 36.89
C LEU A 18 -22.24 -33.45 36.69
N ILE A 19 -21.38 -32.43 36.65
CA ILE A 19 -21.79 -31.09 36.19
C ILE A 19 -22.11 -31.26 34.70
N GLY A 20 -23.40 -31.32 34.38
CA GLY A 20 -23.84 -31.25 33.00
C GLY A 20 -23.31 -29.96 32.39
N MET A 21 -22.45 -30.07 31.37
CA MET A 21 -22.19 -28.96 30.47
C MET A 21 -23.55 -28.53 29.92
N VAL A 22 -24.03 -27.36 30.36
CA VAL A 22 -25.05 -26.65 29.61
C VAL A 22 -24.36 -26.29 28.30
N PRO A 23 -24.80 -26.81 27.14
CA PRO A 23 -24.29 -26.29 25.89
C PRO A 23 -24.58 -24.79 25.89
N VAL A 24 -23.54 -23.97 25.75
CA VAL A 24 -23.74 -22.60 25.30
C VAL A 24 -24.38 -22.77 23.92
N LEU A 25 -25.70 -22.65 23.85
CA LEU A 25 -26.41 -22.49 22.60
C LEU A 25 -25.83 -21.20 22.01
N GLY A 26 -24.90 -21.33 21.07
CA GLY A 26 -24.55 -20.22 20.23
C GLY A 26 -25.85 -19.75 19.59
N LEU A 27 -26.25 -18.51 19.87
CA LEU A 27 -27.34 -17.89 19.13
C LEU A 27 -26.93 -17.93 17.66
N GLN A 28 -27.69 -18.68 16.86
CA GLN A 28 -27.55 -18.66 15.42
C GLN A 28 -27.94 -17.25 14.96
N ALA A 29 -27.13 -16.64 14.09
CA ALA A 29 -27.47 -15.37 13.47
C ALA A 29 -28.85 -15.46 12.80
N THR A 30 -29.72 -14.49 13.08
CA THR A 30 -31.02 -14.40 12.39
C THR A 30 -30.85 -13.55 11.14
N ASP A 31 -31.36 -14.02 10.02
CA ASP A 31 -31.38 -13.24 8.79
C ASP A 31 -32.65 -12.37 8.75
N TYR A 32 -32.45 -11.05 8.70
CA TYR A 32 -33.52 -10.06 8.58
C TYR A 32 -33.51 -9.40 7.20
N GLN A 33 -34.66 -9.39 6.55
CA GLN A 33 -34.89 -8.66 5.31
C GLN A 33 -35.77 -7.44 5.57
N TRP A 34 -35.42 -6.30 4.97
CA TRP A 34 -36.28 -5.10 5.02
C TRP A 34 -37.51 -5.28 4.13
N ASP A 35 -38.71 -5.17 4.71
CA ASP A 35 -40.00 -5.43 4.05
C ASP A 35 -40.97 -4.25 4.16
N SER A 36 -40.49 -3.05 3.81
CA SER A 36 -41.33 -1.86 3.70
C SER A 36 -41.11 -1.13 2.39
N SER A 37 -42.21 -0.73 1.73
CA SER A 37 -42.23 0.13 0.54
C SER A 37 -42.18 1.63 0.90
N SER A 38 -42.35 1.96 2.17
CA SER A 38 -42.16 3.31 2.71
C SER A 38 -40.80 3.42 3.42
N SER A 39 -40.22 4.62 3.45
CA SER A 39 -39.01 4.85 4.26
C SER A 39 -39.37 4.71 5.74
N GLY A 40 -38.53 4.02 6.51
CA GLY A 40 -38.78 3.73 7.92
C GLY A 40 -37.50 3.58 8.72
N GLY A 41 -37.60 3.69 10.04
CA GLY A 41 -36.46 3.57 10.94
C GLY A 41 -36.02 2.12 11.14
N TRP A 42 -34.72 1.92 11.38
CA TRP A 42 -34.14 0.63 11.76
C TRP A 42 -34.87 -0.04 12.94
N GLY A 43 -35.32 0.77 13.91
CA GLY A 43 -36.08 0.28 15.08
C GLY A 43 -37.54 -0.08 14.81
N ASP A 44 -38.06 0.11 13.59
CA ASP A 44 -39.45 -0.20 13.26
C ASP A 44 -39.60 -1.71 13.02
N SER A 45 -39.77 -2.49 14.09
CA SER A 45 -39.74 -3.95 14.06
C SER A 45 -40.69 -4.63 13.06
N ILE A 46 -41.77 -3.96 12.68
CA ILE A 46 -42.75 -4.47 11.72
C ILE A 46 -42.29 -4.36 10.26
N ASN A 47 -41.29 -3.52 9.98
CA ASN A 47 -40.69 -3.35 8.66
C ASN A 47 -39.58 -4.36 8.39
N TRP A 48 -39.37 -5.31 9.29
CA TRP A 48 -38.41 -6.40 9.15
C TRP A 48 -39.13 -7.74 9.03
N SER A 49 -38.54 -8.64 8.26
CA SER A 49 -38.95 -10.04 8.14
C SER A 49 -37.77 -10.95 8.52
N PRO A 50 -37.86 -11.79 9.56
CA PRO A 50 -39.00 -11.90 10.49
C PRO A 50 -39.20 -10.62 11.31
N VAL A 51 -40.41 -10.43 11.87
CA VAL A 51 -40.72 -9.26 12.71
C VAL A 51 -39.79 -9.24 13.92
N GLY A 52 -38.99 -8.19 14.03
CA GLY A 52 -37.93 -8.02 15.03
C GLY A 52 -37.01 -6.87 14.65
N ILE A 53 -36.03 -6.56 15.49
CA ILE A 53 -35.03 -5.54 15.22
C ILE A 53 -33.68 -6.27 15.11
N PRO A 54 -32.97 -6.18 13.98
CA PRO A 54 -31.65 -6.80 13.84
C PRO A 54 -30.66 -6.23 14.86
N GLY A 55 -29.92 -7.11 15.54
CA GLY A 55 -28.88 -6.75 16.49
C GLY A 55 -27.48 -7.26 16.10
N VAL A 56 -26.52 -7.11 17.01
CA VAL A 56 -25.07 -7.33 16.80
C VAL A 56 -24.67 -8.69 16.23
N SER A 57 -25.50 -9.73 16.44
CA SER A 57 -25.22 -11.09 15.99
C SER A 57 -26.07 -11.51 14.79
N ASP A 58 -26.88 -10.59 14.27
CA ASP A 58 -27.83 -10.85 13.20
C ASP A 58 -27.32 -10.34 11.86
N ASN A 59 -27.93 -10.82 10.78
CA ASN A 59 -27.62 -10.40 9.42
C ASN A 59 -28.75 -9.57 8.84
N VAL A 60 -28.39 -8.57 8.03
CA VAL A 60 -29.33 -7.89 7.11
C VAL A 60 -29.14 -8.49 5.71
N THR A 61 -30.18 -9.12 5.18
CA THR A 61 -30.17 -9.85 3.90
C THR A 61 -31.00 -9.16 2.83
N GLY A 62 -30.73 -7.85 2.69
CA GLY A 62 -31.31 -7.03 1.64
C GLY A 62 -32.72 -6.54 1.97
N ALA A 63 -33.48 -6.29 0.91
CA ALA A 63 -34.85 -5.80 1.00
C ALA A 63 -35.76 -6.57 0.04
N SER A 64 -37.03 -6.70 0.40
CA SER A 64 -38.12 -7.20 -0.47
C SER A 64 -38.91 -6.06 -1.10
N GLN A 65 -38.77 -4.83 -0.57
CA GLN A 65 -39.43 -3.61 -1.04
C GLN A 65 -38.49 -2.41 -1.00
N LEU A 66 -38.71 -1.41 -1.86
CA LEU A 66 -37.79 -0.29 -2.11
C LEU A 66 -37.91 0.91 -1.14
N GLY A 67 -38.48 0.73 0.05
CA GLY A 67 -38.42 1.77 1.09
C GLY A 67 -36.99 1.95 1.60
N ASN A 68 -36.58 3.19 1.85
CA ASN A 68 -35.27 3.45 2.46
C ASN A 68 -35.23 2.90 3.89
N LEU A 69 -34.11 2.30 4.26
CA LEU A 69 -33.80 1.93 5.63
C LEU A 69 -33.10 3.10 6.33
N GLU A 70 -33.75 3.71 7.31
CA GLU A 70 -33.20 4.86 8.03
C GLU A 70 -32.51 4.43 9.34
N VAL A 71 -31.20 4.66 9.42
CA VAL A 71 -30.42 4.52 10.66
C VAL A 71 -30.60 5.80 11.47
N ARG A 72 -31.24 5.72 12.63
CA ARG A 72 -31.58 6.87 13.50
C ARG A 72 -30.88 6.83 14.87
N GLY A 73 -29.97 5.88 15.05
CA GLY A 73 -29.17 5.65 16.25
C GLY A 73 -27.91 4.87 15.91
N ASN A 74 -27.24 4.35 16.92
CA ASN A 74 -26.03 3.55 16.72
C ASN A 74 -26.42 2.09 16.60
N GLU A 75 -26.31 1.54 15.40
CA GLU A 75 -26.72 0.19 15.07
C GLU A 75 -25.51 -0.71 14.83
N SER A 76 -25.67 -2.00 15.08
CA SER A 76 -24.60 -2.98 14.89
C SER A 76 -25.18 -4.32 14.50
N ILE A 77 -24.55 -4.96 13.52
CA ILE A 77 -24.93 -6.26 12.95
C ILE A 77 -23.69 -7.08 12.60
N ASP A 78 -23.88 -8.36 12.31
CA ASP A 78 -22.81 -9.23 11.83
C ASP A 78 -22.58 -8.98 10.32
N ASN A 79 -23.53 -9.32 9.44
CA ASN A 79 -23.37 -9.16 7.99
C ASN A 79 -24.47 -8.31 7.36
N PHE A 80 -24.13 -7.60 6.28
CA PHE A 80 -25.09 -6.90 5.43
C PHE A 80 -24.91 -7.38 3.99
N SER A 81 -25.94 -7.93 3.37
CA SER A 81 -25.88 -8.40 1.99
C SER A 81 -27.00 -7.83 1.14
N TYR A 82 -26.69 -7.46 -0.09
CA TYR A 82 -27.68 -7.08 -1.09
C TYR A 82 -27.40 -7.78 -2.42
N ALA A 83 -28.39 -8.52 -2.92
CA ALA A 83 -28.26 -9.29 -4.16
C ALA A 83 -28.91 -8.60 -5.37
N GLY A 84 -29.44 -7.37 -5.23
CA GLY A 84 -30.00 -6.61 -6.35
C GLY A 84 -31.20 -7.26 -7.01
N ASN A 85 -32.18 -7.68 -6.21
CA ASN A 85 -33.36 -8.40 -6.70
C ASN A 85 -34.58 -7.48 -6.96
N ILE A 86 -34.50 -6.20 -6.57
CA ILE A 86 -35.67 -5.31 -6.51
C ILE A 86 -35.41 -3.88 -7.02
N GLY A 87 -34.20 -3.55 -7.48
CA GLY A 87 -33.80 -2.20 -7.90
C GLY A 87 -32.79 -1.54 -6.94
N ASN A 88 -32.54 -0.24 -7.10
CA ASN A 88 -31.56 0.46 -6.27
C ASN A 88 -32.07 0.67 -4.84
N TRP A 89 -31.29 0.25 -3.84
CA TRP A 89 -31.68 0.35 -2.43
C TRP A 89 -30.78 1.33 -1.65
N GLN A 90 -31.34 1.98 -0.64
CA GLN A 90 -30.66 3.00 0.14
C GLN A 90 -30.79 2.77 1.65
N VAL A 91 -29.66 2.90 2.32
CA VAL A 91 -29.53 3.02 3.76
C VAL A 91 -29.16 4.47 4.08
N VAL A 92 -29.97 5.14 4.88
CA VAL A 92 -29.88 6.59 5.12
C VAL A 92 -29.62 6.86 6.60
N GLY A 93 -28.49 7.47 6.93
CA GLY A 93 -28.22 7.98 8.27
C GLY A 93 -29.01 9.27 8.56
N VAL A 94 -29.81 9.29 9.61
CA VAL A 94 -30.67 10.43 10.00
C VAL A 94 -30.30 10.90 11.41
N GLY A 95 -29.76 12.12 11.50
CA GLY A 95 -29.07 12.60 12.69
C GLY A 95 -27.61 12.15 12.72
N ASP A 96 -26.96 12.29 13.87
CA ASP A 96 -25.59 11.84 14.08
C ASP A 96 -25.60 10.36 14.50
N VAL A 97 -25.18 9.49 13.59
CA VAL A 97 -25.42 8.04 13.71
C VAL A 97 -24.23 7.20 13.25
N SER A 98 -24.19 5.94 13.69
CA SER A 98 -23.20 4.96 13.23
C SER A 98 -23.85 3.63 12.86
N LEU A 99 -23.29 2.96 11.86
CA LEU A 99 -23.58 1.55 11.56
C LEU A 99 -22.28 0.74 11.60
N SER A 100 -22.24 -0.29 12.44
CA SER A 100 -21.14 -1.24 12.50
C SER A 100 -21.55 -2.60 11.92
N ILE A 101 -20.78 -3.08 10.95
CA ILE A 101 -20.93 -4.41 10.33
C ILE A 101 -19.70 -5.23 10.72
N GLY A 102 -19.86 -6.15 11.68
CA GLY A 102 -18.75 -6.93 12.25
C GLY A 102 -18.14 -7.94 11.28
N GLY A 103 -18.89 -8.34 10.27
CA GLY A 103 -18.52 -9.22 9.18
C GLY A 103 -18.51 -8.48 7.86
N THR A 104 -19.23 -9.00 6.87
CA THR A 104 -19.11 -8.55 5.48
C THR A 104 -20.28 -7.68 5.04
N LEU A 105 -19.97 -6.57 4.37
CA LEU A 105 -20.88 -5.84 3.49
C LEU A 105 -20.74 -6.38 2.05
N SER A 106 -21.75 -7.10 1.58
CA SER A 106 -21.72 -7.77 0.27
C SER A 106 -22.70 -7.15 -0.72
N LEU A 107 -22.23 -6.92 -1.95
CA LEU A 107 -23.06 -6.61 -3.12
C LEU A 107 -22.79 -7.64 -4.22
N SER A 108 -23.74 -8.56 -4.41
CA SER A 108 -23.60 -9.67 -5.37
C SER A 108 -24.45 -9.53 -6.64
N GLY A 109 -25.31 -8.50 -6.68
CA GLY A 109 -26.21 -8.23 -7.80
C GLY A 109 -25.74 -7.09 -8.72
N ASP A 110 -26.60 -6.75 -9.68
CA ASP A 110 -26.36 -5.69 -10.67
C ASP A 110 -26.97 -4.34 -10.25
N ASP A 111 -27.88 -4.35 -9.26
CA ASP A 111 -28.46 -3.12 -8.73
C ASP A 111 -27.49 -2.39 -7.79
N ASN A 112 -27.77 -1.10 -7.57
CA ASN A 112 -26.95 -0.29 -6.69
C ASN A 112 -27.42 -0.36 -5.23
N LEU A 113 -26.46 -0.32 -4.32
CA LEU A 113 -26.68 -0.14 -2.89
C LEU A 113 -25.98 1.15 -2.44
N ALA A 114 -26.68 2.01 -1.72
CA ALA A 114 -26.11 3.25 -1.22
C ALA A 114 -26.24 3.38 0.30
N PHE A 115 -25.14 3.66 0.98
CA PHE A 115 -25.09 4.18 2.33
C PHE A 115 -24.83 5.67 2.25
N ARG A 116 -25.67 6.52 2.85
CA ARG A 116 -25.50 7.98 2.75
C ARG A 116 -26.06 8.69 3.96
N LYS A 117 -25.52 9.86 4.31
CA LYS A 117 -26.20 10.73 5.27
C LYS A 117 -27.42 11.40 4.64
N SER A 118 -28.42 11.66 5.44
CA SER A 118 -29.49 12.62 5.13
C SER A 118 -28.91 14.03 4.97
N SER A 119 -29.54 14.87 4.15
CA SER A 119 -29.08 16.25 3.93
C SER A 119 -29.01 17.03 5.25
N GLY A 120 -27.97 17.84 5.44
CA GLY A 120 -27.81 18.71 6.61
C GLY A 120 -26.43 18.56 7.26
N SER A 121 -26.31 19.00 8.51
CA SER A 121 -25.08 18.93 9.32
C SER A 121 -24.88 17.59 10.04
N ASN A 122 -25.56 16.54 9.58
CA ASN A 122 -25.59 15.22 10.23
C ASN A 122 -24.27 14.47 9.97
N THR A 123 -23.89 13.58 10.88
CA THR A 123 -22.83 12.59 10.64
C THR A 123 -23.39 11.20 10.38
N PHE A 124 -22.71 10.44 9.53
CA PHE A 124 -22.93 9.01 9.41
C PHE A 124 -21.58 8.32 9.37
N ASP A 125 -21.30 7.51 10.38
CA ASP A 125 -20.08 6.72 10.48
C ASP A 125 -20.36 5.26 10.08
N LEU A 126 -19.54 4.72 9.19
CA LEU A 126 -19.65 3.33 8.73
C LEU A 126 -18.38 2.57 9.08
N SER A 127 -18.52 1.51 9.88
CA SER A 127 -17.44 0.57 10.17
C SER A 127 -17.82 -0.80 9.62
N VAL A 128 -16.90 -1.42 8.88
CA VAL A 128 -17.11 -2.72 8.23
C VAL A 128 -15.86 -3.57 8.44
N ASN A 129 -16.01 -4.88 8.63
CA ASN A 129 -14.84 -5.74 8.58
C ASN A 129 -14.42 -6.00 7.13
N ASN A 130 -15.30 -6.52 6.28
CA ASN A 130 -14.98 -6.74 4.86
C ASN A 130 -16.02 -6.11 3.92
N ILE A 131 -15.59 -5.61 2.78
CA ILE A 131 -16.45 -5.28 1.64
C ILE A 131 -16.22 -6.34 0.57
N ASP A 132 -17.29 -6.96 0.07
CA ASP A 132 -17.23 -7.97 -0.99
C ASP A 132 -18.20 -7.63 -2.12
N MET A 133 -17.66 -7.20 -3.26
CA MET A 133 -18.42 -6.90 -4.46
C MET A 133 -18.17 -7.96 -5.52
N SER A 134 -19.04 -8.97 -5.57
CA SER A 134 -19.01 -10.05 -6.54
C SER A 134 -19.97 -9.84 -7.72
N GLY A 135 -20.88 -8.87 -7.62
CA GLY A 135 -21.80 -8.47 -8.69
C GLY A 135 -21.32 -7.27 -9.50
N SER A 136 -22.07 -6.88 -10.53
CA SER A 136 -21.75 -5.73 -11.39
C SER A 136 -22.37 -4.39 -10.94
N GLY A 137 -23.08 -4.40 -9.81
CA GLY A 137 -23.70 -3.21 -9.24
C GLY A 137 -22.71 -2.21 -8.65
N ILE A 138 -23.23 -1.03 -8.30
CA ILE A 138 -22.45 0.04 -7.67
C ILE A 138 -22.76 0.06 -6.17
N LEU A 139 -21.71 -0.06 -5.35
CA LEU A 139 -21.78 0.24 -3.92
C LEU A 139 -21.35 1.69 -3.72
N LEU A 140 -22.28 2.52 -3.26
CA LEU A 140 -22.02 3.91 -2.89
C LEU A 140 -21.85 4.02 -1.38
N VAL A 141 -20.67 4.46 -0.95
CA VAL A 141 -20.34 4.79 0.43
C VAL A 141 -20.29 6.31 0.54
N GLY A 142 -21.45 6.91 0.78
CA GLY A 142 -21.75 8.31 0.50
C GLY A 142 -22.30 8.46 -0.93
N ALA A 143 -23.35 9.29 -1.11
CA ALA A 143 -23.87 9.54 -2.46
C ALA A 143 -22.92 10.47 -3.23
N ASN A 144 -22.88 10.36 -4.56
CA ASN A 144 -22.01 11.16 -5.45
C ASN A 144 -22.48 12.63 -5.60
N ASN A 145 -22.71 13.33 -4.49
CA ASN A 145 -23.10 14.73 -4.44
C ASN A 145 -22.50 15.42 -3.21
N SER A 146 -22.70 16.72 -3.12
CA SER A 146 -22.09 17.60 -2.11
C SER A 146 -22.65 17.48 -0.69
N VAL A 147 -23.83 16.88 -0.52
CA VAL A 147 -24.61 16.99 0.72
C VAL A 147 -24.91 15.66 1.38
N ASN A 148 -24.64 14.54 0.70
CA ASN A 148 -24.98 13.20 1.15
C ASN A 148 -23.76 12.27 1.24
N SER A 149 -22.56 12.81 1.49
CA SER A 149 -21.37 12.04 1.89
C SER A 149 -21.61 11.25 3.17
N ILE A 150 -20.68 10.40 3.57
CA ILE A 150 -20.60 9.93 4.97
C ILE A 150 -19.44 10.61 5.68
N GLN A 151 -19.45 10.61 7.01
CA GLN A 151 -18.45 11.33 7.79
C GLN A 151 -17.16 10.54 7.92
N ASN A 152 -17.25 9.27 8.32
CA ASN A 152 -16.12 8.37 8.49
C ASN A 152 -16.40 7.01 7.84
N LEU A 153 -15.35 6.39 7.29
CA LEU A 153 -15.32 4.99 6.84
C LEU A 153 -14.14 4.28 7.50
N SER A 154 -14.37 3.08 8.00
CA SER A 154 -13.30 2.18 8.42
C SER A 154 -13.59 0.77 7.92
N VAL A 155 -12.72 0.25 7.05
CA VAL A 155 -12.67 -1.16 6.70
C VAL A 155 -11.43 -1.78 7.34
N SER A 156 -11.63 -2.78 8.20
CA SER A 156 -10.53 -3.42 8.96
C SER A 156 -9.90 -4.65 8.28
N GLY A 157 -10.66 -5.31 7.41
CA GLY A 157 -10.28 -6.53 6.71
C GLY A 157 -9.99 -6.25 5.23
N THR A 158 -10.75 -6.88 4.34
CA THR A 158 -10.54 -6.78 2.89
C THR A 158 -11.64 -5.98 2.21
N THR A 159 -11.29 -5.29 1.13
CA THR A 159 -12.21 -4.68 0.17
C THR A 159 -11.99 -5.35 -1.18
N SER A 160 -12.85 -6.30 -1.53
CA SER A 160 -12.79 -6.99 -2.81
C SER A 160 -13.78 -6.40 -3.80
N VAL A 161 -13.29 -6.03 -4.99
CA VAL A 161 -14.11 -5.58 -6.11
C VAL A 161 -13.81 -6.44 -7.33
N GLY A 162 -14.77 -7.29 -7.66
CA GLY A 162 -14.73 -8.23 -8.79
C GLY A 162 -15.25 -7.64 -10.09
N THR A 163 -15.45 -8.53 -11.07
CA THR A 163 -15.79 -8.18 -12.46
C THR A 163 -17.03 -7.29 -12.57
N GLY A 164 -16.84 -6.08 -13.11
CA GLY A 164 -17.91 -5.13 -13.40
C GLY A 164 -18.45 -4.37 -12.17
N GLY A 165 -18.05 -4.76 -10.96
CA GLY A 165 -18.46 -4.06 -9.74
C GLY A 165 -17.77 -2.71 -9.60
N GLN A 166 -18.47 -1.73 -9.01
CA GLN A 166 -17.90 -0.42 -8.74
C GLN A 166 -18.10 0.00 -7.29
N LEU A 167 -17.01 0.21 -6.56
CA LEU A 167 -17.03 0.87 -5.26
C LEU A 167 -16.81 2.38 -5.44
N ARG A 168 -17.76 3.20 -4.97
CA ARG A 168 -17.67 4.66 -5.05
C ARG A 168 -17.73 5.25 -3.65
N ILE A 169 -16.65 5.92 -3.25
CA ILE A 169 -16.46 6.42 -1.90
C ILE A 169 -16.54 7.94 -1.89
N ASN A 170 -17.47 8.47 -1.09
CA ASN A 170 -17.61 9.89 -0.78
C ASN A 170 -17.65 10.06 0.74
N VAL A 171 -16.47 10.14 1.34
CA VAL A 171 -16.26 10.33 2.78
C VAL A 171 -15.73 11.75 3.02
N ASP A 172 -16.07 12.36 4.14
CA ASP A 172 -15.64 13.72 4.48
C ASP A 172 -14.22 13.77 5.08
N ASN A 173 -13.83 12.74 5.84
CA ASN A 173 -12.52 12.61 6.47
C ASN A 173 -11.63 11.58 5.77
N ASP A 174 -10.35 11.56 6.14
CA ASP A 174 -9.45 10.44 5.87
C ASP A 174 -10.04 9.13 6.39
N TYR A 175 -9.79 8.03 5.68
CA TYR A 175 -10.46 6.77 5.94
C TYR A 175 -9.57 5.55 5.65
N SER A 176 -9.94 4.39 6.20
CA SER A 176 -9.30 3.11 5.87
C SER A 176 -10.19 2.22 5.01
N ILE A 177 -9.57 1.52 4.05
CA ILE A 177 -10.23 0.59 3.11
C ILE A 177 -9.66 -0.83 3.16
N GLY A 178 -8.85 -1.13 4.19
CA GLY A 178 -8.27 -2.46 4.36
C GLY A 178 -7.37 -2.88 3.20
N GLU A 179 -7.19 -4.18 3.00
CA GLU A 179 -6.52 -4.70 1.80
C GLU A 179 -7.47 -4.59 0.60
N VAL A 180 -7.06 -3.91 -0.47
CA VAL A 180 -7.88 -3.77 -1.67
C VAL A 180 -7.53 -4.87 -2.67
N VAL A 181 -8.53 -5.67 -3.03
CA VAL A 181 -8.43 -6.77 -4.00
C VAL A 181 -9.27 -6.43 -5.22
N ALA A 182 -8.70 -5.68 -6.17
CA ALA A 182 -9.39 -5.31 -7.41
C ALA A 182 -9.10 -6.33 -8.51
N SER A 183 -10.14 -6.93 -9.08
CA SER A 183 -10.00 -8.04 -10.03
C SER A 183 -11.05 -7.99 -11.14
N GLY A 184 -10.74 -8.61 -12.30
CA GLY A 184 -11.72 -8.82 -13.36
C GLY A 184 -12.33 -7.55 -13.98
N GLY A 185 -11.69 -6.39 -13.85
CA GLY A 185 -12.21 -5.09 -14.29
C GLY A 185 -13.02 -4.36 -13.22
N GLY A 186 -13.01 -4.81 -11.97
CA GLY A 186 -13.61 -4.09 -10.85
C GLY A 186 -12.96 -2.72 -10.64
N GLU A 187 -13.78 -1.73 -10.28
CA GLU A 187 -13.34 -0.34 -10.16
C GLU A 187 -13.56 0.21 -8.75
N VAL A 188 -12.57 0.90 -8.21
CA VAL A 188 -12.66 1.63 -6.95
C VAL A 188 -12.43 3.10 -7.22
N TYR A 189 -13.36 3.95 -6.79
CA TYR A 189 -13.25 5.40 -6.86
C TYR A 189 -13.11 5.94 -5.45
N LEU A 190 -11.89 6.36 -5.09
CA LEU A 190 -11.54 6.79 -3.74
C LEU A 190 -12.24 8.11 -3.35
N ASN A 191 -12.48 9.00 -4.32
CA ASN A 191 -13.25 10.21 -4.12
C ASN A 191 -14.30 10.44 -5.23
N SER A 192 -15.54 10.05 -4.96
CA SER A 192 -16.60 9.93 -5.96
C SER A 192 -17.59 11.08 -6.01
N ALA A 193 -17.36 12.21 -5.34
CA ALA A 193 -18.29 13.35 -5.35
C ALA A 193 -17.66 14.66 -5.83
N PRO A 194 -18.41 15.51 -6.56
CA PRO A 194 -17.89 16.75 -7.13
C PRO A 194 -17.94 17.89 -6.09
N GLN A 195 -16.94 18.09 -5.22
CA GLN A 195 -16.89 19.26 -4.33
C GLN A 195 -15.49 19.55 -3.77
N ASP A 196 -15.31 20.82 -3.34
CA ASP A 196 -14.21 21.51 -2.61
C ASP A 196 -13.73 20.83 -1.31
N LYS A 197 -13.68 19.51 -1.26
CA LYS A 197 -13.03 18.79 -0.17
C LYS A 197 -11.53 18.96 -0.38
N GLY A 198 -10.82 19.30 0.70
CA GLY A 198 -9.36 19.28 0.69
C GLY A 198 -8.82 17.89 0.29
N PRO A 199 -7.50 17.75 0.16
CA PRO A 199 -6.90 16.45 -0.10
C PRO A 199 -7.40 15.41 0.92
N ILE A 200 -7.87 14.27 0.44
CA ILE A 200 -8.29 13.13 1.27
C ILE A 200 -7.20 12.05 1.19
N MET A 201 -6.87 11.47 2.34
CA MET A 201 -6.03 10.29 2.42
C MET A 201 -6.88 9.02 2.60
N ALA A 202 -6.80 8.13 1.61
CA ALA A 202 -7.34 6.78 1.68
C ALA A 202 -6.23 5.82 2.10
N THR A 203 -6.36 5.16 3.25
CA THR A 203 -5.36 4.22 3.75
C THR A 203 -5.77 2.78 3.46
N SER A 204 -4.93 2.04 2.75
CA SER A 204 -5.05 0.62 2.50
C SER A 204 -3.95 -0.15 3.23
N SER A 205 -4.21 -1.38 3.66
CA SER A 205 -3.18 -2.25 4.25
C SER A 205 -2.37 -3.04 3.20
N GLY A 206 -2.60 -2.75 1.91
CA GLY A 206 -1.97 -3.46 0.79
C GLY A 206 -2.92 -3.58 -0.39
N LEU A 207 -2.33 -3.67 -1.58
CA LEU A 207 -3.05 -3.95 -2.82
C LEU A 207 -2.74 -5.38 -3.27
N SER A 208 -3.78 -6.08 -3.70
CA SER A 208 -3.68 -7.37 -4.36
C SER A 208 -4.71 -7.47 -5.49
N GLY A 209 -4.85 -8.66 -6.09
CA GLY A 209 -5.66 -8.83 -7.30
C GLY A 209 -4.87 -8.59 -8.60
N GLY A 210 -5.50 -8.87 -9.74
CA GLY A 210 -4.81 -9.03 -11.02
C GLY A 210 -5.52 -8.43 -12.22
N GLY A 211 -6.41 -7.44 -12.04
CA GLY A 211 -7.05 -6.81 -13.20
C GLY A 211 -8.17 -5.83 -12.94
N GLY A 212 -8.22 -5.15 -11.80
CA GLY A 212 -9.11 -4.02 -11.58
C GLY A 212 -8.39 -2.67 -11.67
N THR A 213 -9.12 -1.58 -11.43
CA THR A 213 -8.57 -0.21 -11.44
C THR A 213 -8.97 0.54 -10.17
N ILE A 214 -8.04 1.28 -9.59
CA ILE A 214 -8.29 2.26 -8.53
C ILE A 214 -8.09 3.65 -9.11
N PHE A 215 -9.11 4.49 -9.00
CA PHE A 215 -9.10 5.89 -9.40
C PHE A 215 -9.04 6.79 -8.17
N GLY A 216 -8.23 7.86 -8.25
CA GLY A 216 -8.19 8.89 -7.20
C GLY A 216 -9.56 9.52 -6.98
N GLY A 217 -10.28 9.83 -8.06
CA GLY A 217 -11.62 10.39 -7.97
C GLY A 217 -12.32 10.55 -9.32
N LEU A 218 -13.63 10.63 -9.27
CA LEU A 218 -14.51 10.67 -10.44
C LEU A 218 -14.61 12.07 -11.08
N PHE A 219 -14.24 13.12 -10.34
CA PHE A 219 -14.46 14.51 -10.74
C PHE A 219 -13.18 15.35 -10.64
N SER A 220 -13.10 16.39 -11.46
CA SER A 220 -11.96 17.31 -11.45
C SER A 220 -11.84 18.11 -10.16
N GLY A 221 -10.60 18.33 -9.72
CA GLY A 221 -10.27 19.07 -8.49
C GLY A 221 -10.13 18.19 -7.23
N ASN A 222 -10.49 16.92 -7.30
CA ASN A 222 -10.41 15.99 -6.18
C ASN A 222 -9.03 15.33 -6.06
N ALA A 223 -8.03 16.03 -5.51
CA ALA A 223 -6.75 15.38 -5.21
C ALA A 223 -6.95 14.32 -4.11
N THR A 224 -6.46 13.10 -4.34
CA THR A 224 -6.55 12.01 -3.38
C THR A 224 -5.19 11.34 -3.25
N THR A 225 -4.79 11.06 -2.02
CA THR A 225 -3.60 10.26 -1.72
C THR A 225 -4.05 8.87 -1.31
N LEU A 226 -3.60 7.85 -2.04
CA LEU A 226 -3.66 6.47 -1.59
C LEU A 226 -2.41 6.18 -0.77
N ARG A 227 -2.57 6.01 0.54
CA ARG A 227 -1.52 5.51 1.43
C ARG A 227 -1.64 3.99 1.52
N ILE A 228 -0.59 3.27 1.16
CA ILE A 228 -0.50 1.81 1.32
C ILE A 228 0.43 1.52 2.49
N GLU A 229 -0.12 0.99 3.58
CA GLU A 229 0.60 0.64 4.79
C GLU A 229 0.74 -0.89 4.91
N VAL A 230 1.86 -1.42 4.40
CA VAL A 230 2.03 -2.86 4.20
C VAL A 230 2.76 -3.51 5.37
N LEU A 231 2.10 -4.48 6.01
CA LEU A 231 2.67 -5.26 7.12
C LEU A 231 3.11 -6.69 6.71
N SER A 232 2.65 -7.15 5.54
CA SER A 232 3.01 -8.45 4.96
C SER A 232 3.10 -8.29 3.45
N ALA A 233 4.12 -8.86 2.81
CA ALA A 233 4.38 -8.67 1.38
C ALA A 233 3.14 -8.89 0.52
N LYS A 234 2.86 -7.94 -0.36
CA LYS A 234 1.74 -7.94 -1.30
C LYS A 234 2.21 -7.66 -2.71
N SER A 235 1.46 -8.17 -3.68
CA SER A 235 1.68 -7.90 -5.09
C SER A 235 0.34 -7.69 -5.78
N SER A 236 0.27 -6.71 -6.66
CA SER A 236 -0.97 -6.35 -7.35
C SER A 236 -0.75 -6.07 -8.83
N GLY A 237 -1.59 -6.69 -9.67
CA GLY A 237 -1.80 -6.28 -11.06
C GLY A 237 -2.89 -5.21 -11.21
N THR A 238 -3.38 -4.63 -10.11
CA THR A 238 -4.33 -3.52 -10.14
C THR A 238 -3.70 -2.30 -10.79
N VAL A 239 -4.46 -1.64 -11.66
CA VAL A 239 -4.06 -0.36 -12.27
C VAL A 239 -4.42 0.78 -11.32
N LEU A 240 -3.47 1.64 -11.05
CA LEU A 240 -3.66 2.93 -10.39
C LEU A 240 -3.74 4.00 -11.47
N ALA A 241 -4.86 4.71 -11.54
CA ALA A 241 -5.13 5.64 -12.62
C ALA A 241 -5.72 6.95 -12.14
N ASP A 242 -5.44 7.98 -12.91
CA ASP A 242 -6.22 9.21 -12.90
C ASP A 242 -7.48 9.02 -13.74
N LEU A 243 -8.47 9.86 -13.48
CA LEU A 243 -9.59 10.07 -14.38
C LEU A 243 -9.63 11.56 -14.74
N ASP A 244 -10.40 12.33 -13.98
CA ASP A 244 -10.38 13.81 -14.04
C ASP A 244 -9.64 14.43 -12.83
N SER A 245 -9.17 13.57 -11.91
CA SER A 245 -8.45 13.90 -10.68
C SER A 245 -7.01 13.39 -10.73
N SER A 246 -6.16 13.95 -9.85
CA SER A 246 -4.80 13.46 -9.64
C SER A 246 -4.75 12.54 -8.42
N LEU A 247 -4.29 11.31 -8.63
CA LEU A 247 -3.99 10.34 -7.58
C LEU A 247 -2.49 10.42 -7.22
N ALA A 248 -2.20 10.60 -5.95
CA ALA A 248 -0.86 10.43 -5.39
C ALA A 248 -0.76 9.10 -4.63
N LEU A 249 0.43 8.53 -4.59
CA LEU A 249 0.73 7.29 -3.90
C LEU A 249 1.72 7.53 -2.76
N VAL A 250 1.42 7.02 -1.57
CA VAL A 250 2.37 6.93 -0.44
C VAL A 250 2.51 5.47 -0.07
N VAL A 251 3.74 4.97 0.05
CA VAL A 251 4.04 3.61 0.52
C VAL A 251 4.76 3.69 1.85
N ALA A 252 4.22 2.95 2.83
CA ALA A 252 4.72 2.87 4.18
C ALA A 252 4.51 1.45 4.75
N GLY A 253 4.88 1.27 6.01
CA GLY A 253 4.85 -0.01 6.70
C GLY A 253 6.22 -0.68 6.72
N SER A 254 6.24 -1.98 7.02
CA SER A 254 7.47 -2.75 7.27
C SER A 254 7.72 -3.86 6.25
N SER A 255 6.91 -3.95 5.20
CA SER A 255 7.00 -4.99 4.18
C SER A 255 6.88 -4.40 2.77
N SER A 256 6.80 -5.27 1.76
CA SER A 256 6.85 -4.87 0.35
C SER A 256 5.48 -4.83 -0.34
N GLN A 257 5.28 -3.82 -1.19
CA GLN A 257 4.22 -3.78 -2.19
C GLN A 257 4.84 -3.86 -3.58
N THR A 258 4.55 -4.93 -4.34
CA THR A 258 4.88 -4.99 -5.77
C THR A 258 3.70 -4.49 -6.61
N LEU A 259 3.97 -3.61 -7.56
CA LEU A 259 2.99 -3.10 -8.53
C LEU A 259 3.32 -3.60 -9.93
N TYR A 260 2.46 -4.45 -10.49
CA TYR A 260 2.53 -4.94 -11.87
C TYR A 260 1.59 -4.20 -12.82
N GLY A 261 0.68 -3.37 -12.29
CA GLY A 261 -0.24 -2.57 -13.08
C GLY A 261 0.47 -1.61 -14.03
N ASN A 262 -0.15 -1.32 -15.17
CA ASN A 262 0.29 -0.25 -16.06
C ASN A 262 -0.31 1.05 -15.58
N ASN A 263 0.34 1.67 -14.60
CA ASN A 263 -0.22 2.77 -13.85
C ASN A 263 -0.11 4.09 -14.62
N THR A 264 -1.12 4.95 -14.45
CA THR A 264 -1.22 6.23 -15.18
C THR A 264 -1.45 7.43 -14.27
N TYR A 265 -1.44 7.25 -12.95
CA TYR A 265 -1.59 8.34 -11.99
C TYR A 265 -0.50 9.40 -12.14
N THR A 266 -0.84 10.67 -11.87
CA THR A 266 0.05 11.83 -12.07
C THR A 266 0.51 12.50 -10.77
N GLY A 267 -0.12 12.19 -9.63
CA GLY A 267 0.12 12.90 -8.36
C GLY A 267 1.48 12.62 -7.72
N GLY A 268 2.22 11.65 -8.24
CA GLY A 268 3.53 11.24 -7.76
C GLY A 268 3.48 10.11 -6.72
N THR A 269 4.67 9.66 -6.33
CA THR A 269 4.91 8.52 -5.45
C THR A 269 5.89 8.90 -4.36
N GLU A 270 5.55 8.60 -3.13
CA GLU A 270 6.43 8.74 -1.98
C GLU A 270 6.65 7.38 -1.30
N VAL A 271 7.91 7.01 -1.08
CA VAL A 271 8.32 5.82 -0.35
C VAL A 271 8.85 6.26 1.02
N GLU A 272 7.97 6.26 2.02
CA GLU A 272 8.28 6.67 3.39
C GLU A 272 9.02 5.58 4.17
N SER A 273 8.55 4.33 4.05
CA SER A 273 9.13 3.15 4.72
C SER A 273 8.72 1.86 4.01
N GLY A 274 9.30 0.73 4.41
CA GLY A 274 9.02 -0.55 3.76
C GLY A 274 9.65 -0.61 2.38
N SER A 275 9.03 -1.35 1.45
CA SER A 275 9.52 -1.45 0.07
C SER A 275 8.40 -1.28 -0.96
N LEU A 276 8.66 -0.47 -1.99
CA LEU A 276 7.86 -0.42 -3.21
C LEU A 276 8.65 -1.08 -4.33
N VAL A 277 8.08 -2.11 -4.94
CA VAL A 277 8.72 -2.84 -6.05
C VAL A 277 7.96 -2.56 -7.35
N ALA A 278 8.64 -1.94 -8.32
CA ALA A 278 8.13 -1.71 -9.66
C ALA A 278 8.21 -2.99 -10.51
N GLY A 279 7.10 -3.72 -10.58
CA GLY A 279 6.99 -4.99 -11.30
C GLY A 279 6.75 -4.84 -12.80
N SER A 280 6.49 -3.63 -13.31
CA SER A 280 6.29 -3.35 -14.73
C SER A 280 6.95 -2.03 -15.14
N THR A 281 7.14 -1.84 -16.45
CA THR A 281 7.77 -0.62 -16.99
C THR A 281 7.00 0.66 -16.66
N SER A 282 5.70 0.59 -16.39
CA SER A 282 4.86 1.76 -16.05
C SER A 282 4.29 1.70 -14.64
N ALA A 283 4.91 0.92 -13.75
CA ALA A 283 4.42 0.72 -12.39
C ALA A 283 4.37 2.00 -11.54
N LEU A 284 5.19 3.01 -11.85
CA LEU A 284 5.34 4.23 -11.04
C LEU A 284 4.52 5.43 -11.56
N GLY A 285 3.64 5.22 -12.54
CA GLY A 285 2.82 6.30 -13.09
C GLY A 285 3.66 7.36 -13.82
N SER A 286 3.17 8.60 -13.82
CA SER A 286 3.78 9.71 -14.56
C SER A 286 4.24 10.89 -13.70
N GLY A 287 4.02 10.83 -12.39
CA GLY A 287 4.46 11.88 -11.46
C GLY A 287 5.90 11.71 -10.97
N ASN A 288 6.31 12.61 -10.08
CA ASN A 288 7.60 12.53 -9.39
C ASN A 288 7.64 11.31 -8.45
N VAL A 289 8.83 10.76 -8.24
CA VAL A 289 9.10 9.70 -7.27
C VAL A 289 10.04 10.25 -6.20
N THR A 290 9.66 10.12 -4.94
CA THR A 290 10.46 10.56 -3.78
C THR A 290 10.68 9.38 -2.83
N VAL A 291 11.94 9.10 -2.50
CA VAL A 291 12.34 8.08 -1.52
C VAL A 291 12.85 8.80 -0.28
N ASN A 292 12.13 8.67 0.83
CA ASN A 292 12.44 9.37 2.08
C ASN A 292 13.04 8.44 3.15
N GLY A 293 12.70 7.15 3.14
CA GLY A 293 13.20 6.22 4.16
C GLY A 293 13.00 4.73 3.91
N GLY A 294 12.18 4.33 2.92
CA GLY A 294 12.06 2.93 2.50
C GLY A 294 12.98 2.57 1.33
N THR A 295 12.71 1.44 0.70
CA THR A 295 13.40 0.98 -0.51
C THR A 295 12.48 1.10 -1.72
N LEU A 296 12.94 1.75 -2.78
CA LEU A 296 12.38 1.59 -4.11
C LEU A 296 13.21 0.55 -4.86
N ASP A 297 12.57 -0.47 -5.39
CA ASP A 297 13.20 -1.53 -6.19
C ASP A 297 12.39 -1.79 -7.47
N SER A 298 12.91 -2.59 -8.38
CA SER A 298 12.20 -3.06 -9.57
C SER A 298 12.38 -4.56 -9.80
N GLU A 299 11.42 -5.16 -10.49
CA GLU A 299 11.57 -6.48 -11.12
C GLU A 299 11.57 -6.38 -12.66
N SER A 300 11.21 -5.20 -13.18
CA SER A 300 11.34 -4.90 -14.60
C SER A 300 12.75 -4.41 -14.90
N SER A 301 13.33 -4.89 -16.01
CA SER A 301 14.65 -4.44 -16.47
C SER A 301 14.68 -2.98 -16.91
N VAL A 302 13.51 -2.39 -17.22
CA VAL A 302 13.36 -0.95 -17.46
C VAL A 302 12.10 -0.47 -16.77
N VAL A 303 12.25 0.50 -15.86
CA VAL A 303 11.15 1.21 -15.23
C VAL A 303 11.15 2.66 -15.67
N HIS A 304 10.02 3.15 -16.17
CA HIS A 304 9.83 4.56 -16.48
C HIS A 304 9.36 5.33 -15.25
N ILE A 305 9.95 6.50 -15.05
CA ILE A 305 9.52 7.52 -14.10
C ILE A 305 9.12 8.74 -14.92
N GLY A 306 7.83 9.10 -14.90
CA GLY A 306 7.35 10.22 -15.70
C GLY A 306 7.75 11.60 -15.20
N GLY A 307 8.19 11.72 -13.94
CA GLY A 307 8.71 12.94 -13.33
C GLY A 307 10.15 12.81 -12.84
N SER A 308 10.51 13.68 -11.91
CA SER A 308 11.81 13.69 -11.24
C SER A 308 11.92 12.57 -10.20
N LEU A 309 13.13 12.04 -10.01
CA LEU A 309 13.45 11.03 -8.99
C LEU A 309 14.28 11.70 -7.89
N ASN A 310 13.77 11.73 -6.67
CA ASN A 310 14.42 12.36 -5.52
C ASN A 310 14.67 11.32 -4.44
N LEU A 311 15.92 11.15 -4.04
CA LEU A 311 16.30 10.40 -2.85
C LEU A 311 16.71 11.41 -1.79
N ASN A 312 15.90 11.53 -0.73
CA ASN A 312 16.22 12.33 0.45
C ASN A 312 16.70 11.43 1.61
N GLY A 313 16.69 10.12 1.39
CA GLY A 313 16.93 9.05 2.34
C GLY A 313 16.60 7.70 1.69
N GLY A 314 16.55 6.64 2.49
CA GLY A 314 16.19 5.30 2.00
C GLY A 314 17.17 4.73 0.96
N GLU A 315 16.67 3.83 0.14
CA GLU A 315 17.47 3.06 -0.83
C GLU A 315 16.76 2.96 -2.18
N LEU A 316 17.53 3.07 -3.26
CA LEU A 316 17.12 2.71 -4.62
C LEU A 316 17.92 1.49 -5.06
N GLN A 317 17.24 0.36 -5.18
CA GLN A 317 17.74 -0.85 -5.82
C GLN A 317 17.29 -0.87 -7.28
N ILE A 318 18.10 -1.41 -8.18
CA ILE A 318 17.79 -1.46 -9.61
C ILE A 318 17.69 -2.92 -10.04
N ASN A 319 16.46 -3.40 -10.24
CA ASN A 319 16.18 -4.73 -10.78
C ASN A 319 16.73 -5.90 -9.93
N GLY A 320 16.74 -5.74 -8.60
CA GLY A 320 17.34 -6.70 -7.68
C GLY A 320 18.82 -6.93 -8.02
N GLU A 321 19.20 -8.20 -8.20
CA GLU A 321 20.57 -8.62 -8.56
C GLU A 321 20.81 -8.70 -10.08
N ASN A 322 19.78 -8.40 -10.89
CA ASN A 322 19.90 -8.43 -12.35
C ASN A 322 20.15 -7.02 -12.85
N ILE A 323 20.88 -6.88 -13.95
CA ILE A 323 21.09 -5.56 -14.55
C ILE A 323 19.79 -4.97 -15.09
N GLY A 324 19.53 -3.72 -14.73
CA GLY A 324 18.34 -2.97 -15.11
C GLY A 324 18.56 -1.47 -15.21
N SER A 325 17.44 -0.74 -15.30
CA SER A 325 17.46 0.71 -15.40
C SER A 325 16.18 1.37 -14.91
N TYR A 326 16.36 2.58 -14.36
CA TYR A 326 15.30 3.57 -14.26
C TYR A 326 15.48 4.63 -15.34
N GLN A 327 14.39 5.02 -16.01
CA GLN A 327 14.40 6.05 -17.04
C GLN A 327 13.47 7.20 -16.66
N LEU A 328 14.04 8.37 -16.49
CA LEU A 328 13.32 9.61 -16.25
C LEU A 328 12.82 10.21 -17.58
N ALA A 329 11.66 10.87 -17.52
CA ALA A 329 11.13 11.64 -18.64
C ALA A 329 12.03 12.83 -19.02
N SER A 330 11.69 13.47 -20.13
CA SER A 330 12.46 14.59 -20.66
C SER A 330 12.36 15.84 -19.78
N GLY A 331 13.50 16.45 -19.47
CA GLY A 331 13.61 17.65 -18.64
C GLY A 331 13.55 17.40 -17.13
N GLU A 332 13.43 16.14 -16.71
CA GLU A 332 13.34 15.76 -15.31
C GLU A 332 14.71 15.63 -14.65
N VAL A 333 14.70 15.66 -13.31
CA VAL A 333 15.91 15.72 -12.50
C VAL A 333 16.03 14.46 -11.63
N LEU A 334 17.23 13.90 -11.58
CA LEU A 334 17.63 12.98 -10.52
C LEU A 334 18.29 13.79 -9.39
N THR A 335 17.79 13.66 -8.17
CA THR A 335 18.39 14.26 -6.97
C THR A 335 18.75 13.18 -5.97
N LEU A 336 19.99 13.20 -5.48
CA LEU A 336 20.45 12.42 -4.32
C LEU A 336 20.89 13.42 -3.25
N ASP A 337 20.08 13.59 -2.22
CA ASP A 337 20.27 14.50 -1.08
C ASP A 337 20.03 13.74 0.24
N GLY A 338 20.75 12.62 0.36
CA GLY A 338 20.55 11.58 1.37
C GLY A 338 20.07 10.26 0.77
N GLY A 339 20.42 9.15 1.41
CA GLY A 339 20.07 7.79 0.96
C GLY A 339 21.16 7.09 0.15
N THR A 340 20.78 5.95 -0.43
CA THR A 340 21.68 5.05 -1.15
C THR A 340 21.12 4.72 -2.53
N ILE A 341 21.95 4.77 -3.58
CA ILE A 341 21.65 4.13 -4.87
C ILE A 341 22.58 2.92 -5.00
N VAL A 342 21.99 1.76 -5.25
CA VAL A 342 22.71 0.51 -5.50
C VAL A 342 22.86 0.31 -7.01
N PHE A 343 24.09 0.10 -7.44
CA PHE A 343 24.44 -0.25 -8.82
C PHE A 343 25.14 -1.60 -8.85
N ASP A 344 24.60 -2.51 -9.64
CA ASP A 344 25.23 -3.78 -9.93
C ASP A 344 26.00 -3.77 -11.26
N TYR A 345 27.00 -4.65 -11.35
CA TYR A 345 27.78 -4.89 -12.55
C TYR A 345 27.86 -6.38 -12.85
N ASP A 346 27.38 -6.77 -14.02
CA ASP A 346 27.56 -8.11 -14.57
C ASP A 346 28.84 -8.15 -15.42
N LYS A 347 29.87 -8.75 -14.83
CA LYS A 347 31.17 -8.93 -15.47
C LYS A 347 31.13 -9.86 -16.68
N ASP A 348 30.28 -10.88 -16.68
CA ASP A 348 30.22 -11.84 -17.78
C ASP A 348 29.52 -11.23 -19.01
N ALA A 349 28.51 -10.39 -18.77
CA ALA A 349 27.80 -9.66 -19.81
C ALA A 349 28.40 -8.29 -20.15
N GLU A 350 29.36 -7.82 -19.35
CA GLU A 350 30.00 -6.50 -19.45
C GLU A 350 28.99 -5.33 -19.45
N ILE A 351 27.94 -5.46 -18.62
CA ILE A 351 26.88 -4.46 -18.47
C ILE A 351 26.68 -4.11 -16.99
N ASN A 352 26.31 -2.87 -16.71
CA ASN A 352 26.01 -2.37 -15.38
C ASN A 352 24.62 -1.73 -15.35
N ASP A 353 24.09 -1.56 -14.15
CA ASP A 353 22.89 -0.78 -13.92
C ASP A 353 23.06 0.66 -14.37
N VAL A 354 21.98 1.26 -14.85
CA VAL A 354 22.02 2.64 -15.33
C VAL A 354 20.74 3.39 -14.98
N ILE A 355 20.90 4.63 -14.51
CA ILE A 355 19.80 5.59 -14.47
C ILE A 355 19.90 6.47 -15.71
N THR A 356 18.83 6.53 -16.47
CA THR A 356 18.78 7.23 -17.75
C THR A 356 17.79 8.38 -17.74
N SER A 357 17.99 9.34 -18.64
CA SER A 357 17.00 10.36 -18.98
C SER A 357 16.77 10.40 -20.49
N LEU A 358 15.58 10.85 -20.89
CA LEU A 358 15.24 11.17 -22.27
C LEU A 358 15.79 12.55 -22.75
N GLY A 359 16.63 13.21 -21.94
CA GLY A 359 17.26 14.51 -22.24
C GLY A 359 16.31 15.69 -22.08
N GLY A 360 16.61 16.82 -22.73
CA GLY A 360 15.71 18.00 -22.73
C GLY A 360 15.96 18.95 -21.56
N ALA A 361 17.22 19.25 -21.31
CA ALA A 361 17.73 19.96 -20.12
C ALA A 361 17.60 19.13 -18.83
N ALA A 362 17.63 17.80 -18.95
CA ALA A 362 17.63 16.91 -17.80
C ALA A 362 18.95 17.00 -17.03
N MET A 363 18.90 16.84 -15.71
CA MET A 363 20.07 16.95 -14.85
C MET A 363 20.13 15.85 -13.81
N PHE A 364 21.34 15.50 -13.36
CA PHE A 364 21.52 14.82 -12.09
C PHE A 364 22.25 15.71 -11.09
N ASN A 365 21.76 15.74 -9.85
CA ASN A 365 22.31 16.52 -8.75
C ASN A 365 22.57 15.58 -7.57
N LEU A 366 23.82 15.17 -7.40
CA LEU A 366 24.24 14.35 -6.27
C LEU A 366 24.83 15.28 -5.22
N ILE A 367 24.06 15.61 -4.18
CA ILE A 367 24.41 16.59 -3.15
C ILE A 367 25.14 15.89 -2.00
N ASP A 368 24.49 14.88 -1.43
CA ASP A 368 24.95 14.03 -0.33
C ASP A 368 24.33 12.63 -0.48
N GLY A 369 24.99 11.57 0.00
CA GLY A 369 24.49 10.20 -0.06
C GLY A 369 25.54 9.14 -0.38
N ILE A 370 25.05 7.92 -0.62
CA ILE A 370 25.86 6.73 -0.89
C ILE A 370 25.58 6.22 -2.30
N ILE A 371 26.66 5.94 -3.04
CA ILE A 371 26.63 5.05 -4.21
C ILE A 371 27.21 3.71 -3.75
N ASP A 372 26.34 2.73 -3.63
CA ASP A 372 26.70 1.35 -3.34
C ASP A 372 26.97 0.63 -4.65
N LEU A 373 28.16 0.04 -4.79
CA LEU A 373 28.60 -0.63 -6.01
C LEU A 373 28.33 -2.14 -5.99
N GLY A 374 27.51 -2.66 -5.08
CA GLY A 374 26.99 -4.03 -5.13
C GLY A 374 28.01 -5.16 -4.89
N GLY A 375 29.33 -4.89 -4.91
CA GLY A 375 30.37 -5.88 -4.63
C GLY A 375 31.64 -5.77 -5.49
N SER A 376 32.39 -6.88 -5.58
CA SER A 376 33.79 -6.87 -6.04
C SER A 376 34.03 -7.17 -7.53
N ASP A 377 32.98 -7.33 -8.33
CA ASP A 377 33.12 -7.82 -9.71
C ASP A 377 33.55 -6.76 -10.73
N TRP A 378 33.63 -5.50 -10.31
CA TRP A 378 34.12 -4.38 -11.13
C TRP A 378 35.55 -4.60 -11.65
N ASP A 379 35.75 -4.28 -12.92
CA ASP A 379 37.07 -4.12 -13.51
C ASP A 379 37.55 -2.69 -13.29
N TYR A 380 38.45 -2.53 -12.32
CA TYR A 380 39.03 -1.24 -11.93
C TYR A 380 39.88 -0.56 -13.02
N SER A 381 40.09 -1.20 -14.17
CA SER A 381 40.72 -0.60 -15.35
C SER A 381 39.72 0.01 -16.35
N THR A 382 38.43 -0.20 -16.13
CA THR A 382 37.33 0.21 -16.99
C THR A 382 36.58 1.42 -16.42
N THR A 383 35.93 2.18 -17.31
CA THR A 383 35.02 3.28 -16.96
C THR A 383 33.59 2.85 -17.25
N TYR A 384 32.66 3.20 -16.36
CA TYR A 384 31.28 2.73 -16.40
C TYR A 384 30.30 3.88 -16.43
N THR A 385 29.26 3.80 -17.27
CA THR A 385 28.21 4.81 -17.31
C THR A 385 27.12 4.45 -16.30
N LEU A 386 27.05 5.18 -15.18
CA LEU A 386 25.98 5.02 -14.18
C LEU A 386 24.79 5.93 -14.48
N PHE A 387 25.06 7.12 -15.02
CA PHE A 387 24.04 8.09 -15.42
C PHE A 387 24.19 8.41 -16.90
N SER A 388 23.10 8.29 -17.67
CA SER A 388 23.12 8.49 -19.13
C SER A 388 21.94 9.33 -19.62
N GLY A 389 22.14 10.08 -20.71
CA GLY A 389 21.08 10.90 -21.32
C GLY A 389 20.76 12.20 -20.56
N PHE A 390 21.49 12.51 -19.50
CA PHE A 390 21.42 13.82 -18.82
C PHE A 390 22.26 14.86 -19.57
N ASP A 391 21.75 16.10 -19.64
CA ASP A 391 22.43 17.21 -20.32
C ASP A 391 23.52 17.84 -19.45
N SER A 392 23.40 17.72 -18.12
CA SER A 392 24.43 18.13 -17.17
C SER A 392 24.34 17.38 -15.84
N GLY A 393 25.43 17.36 -15.10
CA GLY A 393 25.53 16.67 -13.82
C GLY A 393 26.35 17.45 -12.79
N THR A 394 25.90 17.43 -11.55
CA THR A 394 26.66 17.94 -10.40
C THR A 394 26.95 16.78 -9.45
N VAL A 395 28.22 16.62 -9.08
CA VAL A 395 28.66 15.64 -8.08
C VAL A 395 29.24 16.40 -6.88
N GLY A 396 28.53 16.31 -5.76
CA GLY A 396 28.85 16.88 -4.46
C GLY A 396 29.60 15.89 -3.58
N THR A 397 29.20 15.77 -2.32
CA THR A 397 29.87 14.89 -1.36
C THR A 397 29.23 13.51 -1.39
N ILE A 398 29.73 12.62 -2.24
CA ILE A 398 29.20 11.25 -2.37
C ILE A 398 30.19 10.25 -1.78
N THR A 399 29.65 9.32 -1.00
CA THR A 399 30.41 8.17 -0.47
C THR A 399 30.21 6.98 -1.39
N PHE A 400 31.29 6.31 -1.77
CA PHE A 400 31.21 5.04 -2.48
C PHE A 400 31.41 3.88 -1.50
N GLU A 401 30.59 2.84 -1.63
CA GLU A 401 30.66 1.64 -0.79
C GLU A 401 30.69 0.35 -1.62
N ASN A 402 31.01 -0.76 -0.96
CA ASN A 402 31.02 -2.11 -1.52
C ASN A 402 31.88 -2.31 -2.79
N TYR A 403 33.08 -1.72 -2.78
CA TYR A 403 34.16 -2.01 -3.74
C TYR A 403 35.50 -2.22 -3.00
N ASP A 404 36.60 -2.51 -3.72
CA ASP A 404 37.95 -2.63 -3.15
C ASP A 404 38.55 -1.28 -2.74
N THR A 405 38.03 -0.73 -1.64
CA THR A 405 38.46 0.52 -1.00
C THR A 405 39.90 0.48 -0.48
N ALA A 406 40.52 -0.70 -0.38
CA ALA A 406 41.88 -0.84 0.12
C ALA A 406 42.93 -0.50 -0.95
N ASN A 407 42.60 -0.75 -2.22
CA ASN A 407 43.54 -0.58 -3.33
C ASN A 407 43.09 0.48 -4.34
N TRP A 408 41.82 0.90 -4.30
CA TRP A 408 41.23 1.79 -5.29
C TRP A 408 40.41 2.88 -4.62
N GLU A 409 40.38 4.04 -5.29
CA GLU A 409 39.53 5.17 -4.96
C GLU A 409 38.54 5.36 -6.12
N ALA A 410 37.24 5.22 -5.83
CA ALA A 410 36.17 5.43 -6.79
C ALA A 410 35.89 6.93 -6.97
N SER A 411 35.58 7.34 -8.20
CA SER A 411 35.17 8.70 -8.53
C SER A 411 34.13 8.72 -9.64
N LEU A 412 33.20 9.68 -9.56
CA LEU A 412 32.16 9.90 -10.57
C LEU A 412 32.29 11.31 -11.12
N ASN A 413 32.24 11.45 -12.44
CA ASN A 413 32.34 12.76 -13.10
C ASN A 413 30.96 13.37 -13.40
N SER A 414 30.95 14.63 -13.85
CA SER A 414 29.72 15.36 -14.23
C SER A 414 29.02 14.83 -15.49
N SER A 415 29.62 13.88 -16.20
CA SER A 415 29.01 13.16 -17.32
C SER A 415 28.32 11.87 -16.90
N GLY A 416 28.42 11.49 -15.61
CA GLY A 416 27.80 10.28 -15.09
C GLY A 416 28.68 9.02 -15.21
N GLU A 417 29.98 9.19 -15.42
CA GLU A 417 30.92 8.08 -15.59
C GLU A 417 31.71 7.79 -14.31
N LEU A 418 31.60 6.55 -13.83
CA LEU A 418 32.37 6.00 -12.71
C LEU A 418 33.75 5.53 -13.20
N SER A 419 34.79 5.88 -12.46
CA SER A 419 36.15 5.43 -12.70
C SER A 419 36.89 5.17 -11.38
N PHE A 420 37.97 4.41 -11.46
CA PHE A 420 38.77 4.03 -10.30
C PHE A 420 40.22 4.47 -10.47
N GLU A 421 40.79 5.03 -9.41
CA GLU A 421 42.22 5.37 -9.34
C GLU A 421 42.91 4.50 -8.28
N ALA A 422 44.08 3.94 -8.63
CA ALA A 422 44.81 3.09 -7.70
C ALA A 422 45.40 3.91 -6.54
N ILE A 423 45.13 3.52 -5.30
CA ILE A 423 45.69 4.16 -4.12
C ILE A 423 47.20 3.86 -4.08
N PRO A 424 48.08 4.88 -4.05
CA PRO A 424 49.51 4.67 -3.99
C PRO A 424 49.90 3.92 -2.70
N GLU A 425 50.68 2.84 -2.83
CA GLU A 425 51.25 2.16 -1.65
C GLU A 425 52.01 3.18 -0.80
N SER A 426 51.70 3.22 0.51
CA SER A 426 52.40 4.05 1.48
C SER A 426 53.91 3.82 1.34
N GLN A 427 54.63 4.84 0.87
CA GLN A 427 56.08 4.81 0.89
C GLN A 427 56.49 4.79 2.36
N ALA A 428 56.92 3.64 2.86
CA ALA A 428 57.45 3.52 4.22
C ALA A 428 58.58 4.56 4.38
N ILE A 429 58.32 5.62 5.15
CA ILE A 429 59.32 6.62 5.48
C ILE A 429 60.35 5.91 6.37
N LEU A 430 61.49 5.59 5.78
CA LEU A 430 62.64 5.06 6.50
C LEU A 430 63.12 6.15 7.47
N THR A 431 62.67 6.08 8.73
CA THR A 431 63.24 6.89 9.80
C THR A 431 64.64 6.35 10.06
N VAL A 432 65.66 7.01 9.50
CA VAL A 432 67.06 6.66 9.76
C VAL A 432 67.36 7.04 11.21
N ILE A 433 67.22 6.09 12.12
CA ILE A 433 67.94 6.12 13.40
C ILE A 433 69.40 5.80 13.05
N PRO A 434 70.39 6.63 13.40
CA PRO A 434 71.79 6.30 13.18
C PRO A 434 72.13 5.04 13.98
N GLY A 435 72.16 3.86 13.34
CA GLY A 435 72.65 2.64 13.99
C GLY A 435 72.11 1.28 13.53
N VAL A 436 71.00 1.19 12.78
CA VAL A 436 70.46 -0.12 12.36
C VAL A 436 69.98 -0.08 10.91
N VAL A 437 70.70 -0.76 10.01
CA VAL A 437 70.30 -1.00 8.62
C VAL A 437 69.48 -2.29 8.58
N GLY A 438 68.17 -2.16 8.35
CA GLY A 438 67.30 -3.27 7.98
C GLY A 438 66.43 -2.84 6.80
N LEU A 439 66.79 -3.27 5.59
CA LEU A 439 66.04 -3.02 4.36
C LEU A 439 64.99 -4.14 4.19
N PHE A 440 63.71 -3.83 4.42
CA PHE A 440 62.61 -4.67 3.94
C PHE A 440 61.84 -3.90 2.88
N VAL A 441 62.15 -4.17 1.61
CA VAL A 441 61.33 -3.76 0.46
C VAL A 441 60.51 -4.98 0.05
N LEU A 442 59.23 -4.98 0.39
CA LEU A 442 58.25 -5.89 -0.17
C LEU A 442 57.69 -5.25 -1.44
N PHE A 443 58.22 -5.61 -2.61
CA PHE A 443 57.51 -5.37 -3.87
C PHE A 443 56.44 -6.45 -4.00
N ARG A 444 55.16 -6.11 -3.79
CA ARG A 444 54.07 -6.97 -4.25
C ARG A 444 53.77 -6.61 -5.71
N ARG A 445 53.77 -7.63 -6.56
CA ARG A 445 53.67 -7.51 -8.02
C ARG A 445 52.28 -7.02 -8.41
N ARG A 446 52.20 -5.84 -9.05
CA ARG A 446 51.01 -5.33 -9.76
C ARG A 446 50.42 -6.42 -10.66
N ARG A 447 49.15 -6.75 -10.50
CA ARG A 447 48.34 -7.25 -11.62
C ARG A 447 47.55 -6.04 -12.12
N LYS A 448 47.87 -5.65 -13.34
CA LYS A 448 47.02 -4.79 -14.16
C LYS A 448 45.75 -5.54 -14.49
#